data_AF-X1IYF4-F1
#
_entry.id   AF-X1IYF4-F1
#
_cell.length_a   1.000
_cell.length_b   1.000
_cell.length_c   1.000
_cell.angle_alpha   90.00
_cell.angle_beta   90.00
_cell.angle_gamma   90.00
#
_symmetry.space_group_name_H-M   'P 1'
#
loop_
_entity.id
_entity.type
_entity.pdbx_description
1 polymer ?
#
loop_
_entity_poly.entity_id
_entity_poly.type
_entity_poly.pdbx_seq_one_letter_code
_entity_poly.pdbx_strand_id
1 'polypeptide(L)'
;VEQDLLRISEIESEIARLKEEMASIKGKQSEALGQIELSRKADLKSLDETMKERKDFLSISKVAPIDDLLAEAKRTEEMKGYLNISGNLKKLEKDQSIKEKEAKRLDKLVNFLRKKPAELLSKIKLPIKGLSVNEEMQVSIDGLPIANLSTSRQITLAIEIARATSGELKLICIDRFETLDTDRRKILFDEISKDDFQYFISEVTEGKLRISSTAN
;
A
#
# COMPACT_ATOMS: atom_id res chain seq x y z
N VAL A 1 30.83 -76.22 97.02
CA VAL A 1 30.43 -75.42 98.21
C VAL A 1 31.18 -74.09 98.23
N GLU A 2 32.51 -74.07 98.43
CA GLU A 2 33.27 -72.81 98.53
C GLU A 2 33.37 -72.03 97.19
N GLN A 3 33.58 -72.72 96.06
CA GLN A 3 33.54 -72.11 94.72
C GLN A 3 32.14 -71.61 94.31
N ASP A 4 31.08 -72.24 94.80
CA ASP A 4 29.71 -71.85 94.47
C ASP A 4 29.30 -70.60 95.27
N LEU A 5 29.76 -70.48 96.53
CA LEU A 5 29.62 -69.28 97.35
C LEU A 5 30.33 -68.06 96.75
N LEU A 6 31.53 -68.24 96.16
CA LEU A 6 32.25 -67.17 95.48
C LEU A 6 31.48 -66.66 94.24
N ARG A 7 30.96 -67.59 93.42
CA ARG A 7 30.13 -67.27 92.24
C ARG A 7 28.81 -66.58 92.61
N ILE A 8 28.18 -66.98 93.71
CA ILE A 8 26.96 -66.32 94.20
C ILE A 8 27.28 -64.87 94.59
N SER A 9 28.37 -64.62 95.30
CA SER A 9 28.79 -63.26 95.65
C SER A 9 29.12 -62.40 94.42
N GLU A 10 29.75 -62.97 93.39
CA GLU A 10 30.02 -62.28 92.13
C GLU A 10 28.72 -61.93 91.38
N ILE A 11 27.77 -62.86 91.31
CA ILE A 11 26.46 -62.64 90.69
C ILE A 11 25.65 -61.61 91.47
N GLU A 12 25.69 -61.62 92.81
CA GLU A 12 25.03 -60.61 93.65
C GLU A 12 25.61 -59.22 93.44
N SER A 13 26.94 -59.11 93.31
CA SER A 13 27.61 -57.86 92.96
C SER A 13 27.22 -57.35 91.57
N GLU A 14 27.14 -58.25 90.59
CA GLU A 14 26.71 -57.90 89.24
C GLU A 14 25.23 -57.50 89.18
N ILE A 15 24.36 -58.17 89.94
CA ILE A 15 22.95 -57.78 90.11
C ILE A 15 22.83 -56.40 90.74
N ALA A 16 23.66 -56.08 91.74
CA ALA A 16 23.68 -54.75 92.35
C ALA A 16 24.12 -53.68 91.35
N ARG A 17 25.19 -53.93 90.57
CA ARG A 17 25.66 -53.01 89.52
C ARG A 17 24.60 -52.78 88.45
N LEU A 18 23.98 -53.85 87.94
CA LEU A 18 22.93 -53.75 86.93
C LEU A 18 21.68 -53.02 87.45
N LYS A 19 21.33 -53.18 88.75
CA LYS A 19 20.24 -52.42 89.37
C LYS A 19 20.54 -50.93 89.46
N GLU A 20 21.77 -50.55 89.81
CA GLU A 20 22.20 -49.15 89.80
C GLU A 20 22.22 -48.56 88.39
N GLU A 21 22.71 -49.31 87.38
CA GLU A 21 22.66 -48.91 85.97
C GLU A 21 21.21 -48.73 85.49
N MET A 22 20.31 -49.66 85.83
CA MET A 22 18.88 -49.52 85.51
C MET A 22 18.25 -48.29 86.16
N ALA A 23 18.59 -48.00 87.42
CA ALA A 23 18.11 -46.80 88.11
C ALA A 23 18.65 -45.52 87.45
N SER A 24 19.92 -45.50 87.06
CA SER A 24 20.56 -44.39 86.33
C SER A 24 19.92 -44.16 84.96
N ILE A 25 19.70 -45.23 84.19
CA ILE A 25 19.03 -45.17 82.88
C ILE A 25 17.59 -44.67 83.03
N LYS A 26 16.86 -45.15 84.04
CA LYS A 26 15.49 -44.70 84.30
C LYS A 26 15.44 -43.21 84.71
N GLY A 27 16.42 -42.74 85.48
CA GLY A 27 16.58 -41.33 85.81
C GLY A 27 16.81 -40.48 84.56
N LYS A 28 17.78 -40.86 83.72
CA LYS A 28 18.07 -40.19 82.44
C LYS A 28 16.87 -40.18 81.49
N GLN A 29 16.12 -41.29 81.42
CA GLN A 29 14.91 -41.38 80.61
C GLN A 29 13.84 -40.40 81.11
N SER A 30 13.64 -40.30 82.43
CA SER A 30 12.67 -39.37 83.02
C SER A 30 13.05 -37.91 82.78
N GLU A 31 14.34 -37.56 82.90
CA GLU A 31 14.82 -36.22 82.57
C GLU A 31 14.65 -35.88 81.09
N ALA A 32 15.02 -36.81 80.19
CA ALA A 32 14.87 -36.61 78.75
C ALA A 32 13.40 -36.42 78.35
N LEU A 33 12.49 -37.22 78.91
CA LEU A 33 11.05 -37.07 78.68
C LEU A 33 10.54 -35.72 79.21
N GLY A 34 10.98 -35.30 80.41
CA GLY A 34 10.62 -34.00 80.97
C GLY A 34 11.10 -32.83 80.11
N GLN A 35 12.32 -32.89 79.57
CA GLN A 35 12.85 -31.86 78.66
C GLN A 35 12.08 -31.81 77.34
N ILE A 36 11.72 -32.97 76.77
CA ILE A 36 10.91 -33.05 75.54
C ILE A 36 9.53 -32.46 75.76
N GLU A 37 8.86 -32.76 76.88
CA GLU A 37 7.56 -32.20 77.21
C GLU A 37 7.60 -30.69 77.41
N LEU A 38 8.64 -30.18 78.09
CA LEU A 38 8.85 -28.75 78.28
C LEU A 38 9.09 -28.04 76.94
N SER A 39 9.96 -28.57 76.08
CA SER A 39 10.21 -28.04 74.74
C SER A 39 8.94 -28.02 73.90
N ARG A 40 8.20 -29.14 73.86
CA ARG A 40 6.95 -29.24 73.11
C ARG A 40 5.91 -28.24 73.59
N LYS A 41 5.81 -28.03 74.91
CA LYS A 41 4.88 -27.05 75.48
C LYS A 41 5.29 -25.62 75.13
N ALA A 42 6.59 -25.32 75.09
CA ALA A 42 7.10 -24.03 74.63
C ALA A 42 6.83 -23.79 73.13
N ASP A 43 7.05 -24.79 72.28
CA ASP A 43 6.81 -24.72 70.84
C ASP A 43 5.32 -24.55 70.51
N LEU A 44 4.44 -25.27 71.21
CA LEU A 44 2.99 -25.10 71.05
C LEU A 44 2.54 -23.68 71.45
N LYS A 45 3.13 -23.13 72.51
CA LYS A 45 2.82 -21.78 72.96
C LYS A 45 3.30 -20.73 71.95
N SER A 46 4.52 -20.85 71.44
CA SER A 46 5.06 -19.91 70.45
C SER A 46 4.30 -19.97 69.12
N LEU A 47 3.86 -21.17 68.72
CA LEU A 47 3.02 -21.35 67.53
C LEU A 47 1.64 -20.70 67.71
N ASP A 48 1.02 -20.85 68.88
CA ASP A 48 -0.28 -20.26 69.18
C ASP A 48 -0.20 -18.72 69.26
N GLU A 49 0.87 -18.19 69.86
CA GLU A 49 1.19 -16.75 69.86
C GLU A 49 1.36 -16.24 68.42
N THR A 50 2.15 -16.93 67.59
CA THR A 50 2.37 -16.58 66.17
C THR A 50 1.06 -16.64 65.36
N MET A 51 0.22 -17.65 65.60
CA MET A 51 -1.07 -17.77 64.94
C MET A 51 -2.01 -16.64 65.33
N LYS A 52 -2.02 -16.26 66.60
CA LYS A 52 -2.80 -15.13 67.11
C LYS A 52 -2.34 -13.82 66.51
N GLU A 53 -1.04 -13.54 66.52
CA GLU A 53 -0.47 -12.33 65.89
C GLU A 53 -0.82 -12.22 64.40
N ARG A 54 -0.70 -13.33 63.66
CA ARG A 54 -1.07 -13.36 62.24
C ARG A 54 -2.56 -13.14 62.02
N LYS A 55 -3.41 -13.73 62.87
CA LYS A 55 -4.87 -13.55 62.80
C LYS A 55 -5.27 -12.13 63.14
N ASP A 56 -4.65 -11.54 64.16
CA ASP A 56 -4.88 -10.15 64.57
C ASP A 56 -4.42 -9.20 63.47
N PHE A 57 -3.23 -9.44 62.88
CA PHE A 57 -2.74 -8.70 61.73
C PHE A 57 -3.68 -8.79 60.52
N LEU A 58 -4.20 -9.97 60.18
CA LEU A 58 -5.15 -10.14 59.09
C LEU A 58 -6.50 -9.45 59.36
N SER A 59 -6.91 -9.38 60.63
CA SER A 59 -8.16 -8.73 61.03
C SER A 59 -8.09 -7.19 60.97
N ILE A 60 -6.89 -6.63 61.18
CA ILE A 60 -6.63 -5.18 61.18
C ILE A 60 -6.20 -4.71 59.79
N SER A 61 -5.47 -5.54 59.05
CA SER A 61 -4.99 -5.26 57.71
C SER A 61 -6.16 -5.29 56.72
N LYS A 62 -6.79 -4.14 56.55
CA LYS A 62 -7.69 -3.91 55.42
C LYS A 62 -6.84 -3.90 54.16
N VAL A 63 -6.87 -4.99 53.40
CA VAL A 63 -6.33 -5.04 52.04
C VAL A 63 -6.97 -3.89 51.27
N ALA A 64 -6.17 -2.96 50.77
CA ALA A 64 -6.67 -1.86 49.97
C ALA A 64 -7.41 -2.45 48.74
N PRO A 65 -8.62 -1.97 48.42
CA PRO A 65 -9.37 -2.49 47.28
C PRO A 65 -8.56 -2.25 46.00
N ILE A 66 -8.20 -3.34 45.32
CA ILE A 66 -7.46 -3.32 44.05
C ILE A 66 -8.39 -3.29 42.83
N ASP A 67 -9.70 -3.34 43.04
CA ASP A 67 -10.70 -3.44 41.98
C ASP A 67 -10.61 -2.26 41.00
N ASP A 68 -10.41 -1.04 41.51
CA ASP A 68 -10.26 0.16 40.70
C ASP A 68 -8.97 0.12 39.85
N LEU A 69 -7.86 -0.33 40.46
CA LEU A 69 -6.57 -0.51 39.79
C LEU A 69 -6.64 -1.59 38.70
N LEU A 70 -7.35 -2.69 38.96
CA LEU A 70 -7.59 -3.75 37.98
C LEU A 70 -8.48 -3.28 36.83
N ALA A 71 -9.52 -2.50 37.13
CA ALA A 71 -10.39 -1.90 36.12
C ALA A 71 -9.61 -0.93 35.23
N GLU A 72 -8.73 -0.10 35.80
CA GLU A 72 -7.89 0.83 35.05
C GLU A 72 -6.81 0.11 34.22
N ALA A 73 -6.20 -0.94 34.76
CA ALA A 73 -5.25 -1.78 34.02
C ALA A 73 -5.92 -2.45 32.82
N LYS A 74 -7.12 -3.01 33.01
CA LYS A 74 -7.90 -3.65 31.93
C LYS A 74 -8.26 -2.63 30.84
N ARG A 75 -8.74 -1.45 31.23
CA ARG A 75 -9.06 -0.36 30.29
C ARG A 75 -7.83 0.07 29.50
N THR A 76 -6.67 0.17 30.15
CA THR A 76 -5.42 0.57 29.51
C THR A 76 -4.96 -0.48 28.49
N GLU A 77 -5.10 -1.76 28.80
CA GLU A 77 -4.73 -2.84 27.90
C GLU A 77 -5.62 -2.87 26.65
N GLU A 78 -6.93 -2.66 26.82
CA GLU A 78 -7.86 -2.45 25.71
C GLU A 78 -7.44 -1.23 24.87
N MET A 79 -7.09 -0.12 25.53
CA MET A 79 -6.66 1.12 24.87
C MET A 79 -5.40 0.95 24.01
N LYS A 80 -4.43 0.15 24.48
CA LYS A 80 -3.19 -0.14 23.73
C LYS A 80 -3.47 -0.81 22.39
N GLY A 81 -4.49 -1.68 22.31
CA GLY A 81 -4.91 -2.31 21.06
C GLY A 81 -5.30 -1.30 19.98
N TYR A 82 -5.90 -0.17 20.36
CA TYR A 82 -6.32 0.88 19.44
C TYR A 82 -5.19 1.81 18.97
N LEU A 83 -4.03 1.84 19.65
CA LEU A 83 -2.91 2.70 19.26
C LEU A 83 -2.34 2.32 17.90
N ASN A 84 -2.21 1.02 17.63
CA ASN A 84 -1.74 0.52 16.33
C ASN A 84 -2.73 0.90 15.22
N ILE A 85 -4.03 0.72 15.48
CA ILE A 85 -5.10 1.06 14.54
C ILE A 85 -5.07 2.56 14.23
N SER A 86 -5.00 3.42 15.25
CA SER A 86 -4.92 4.87 15.09
C SER A 86 -3.69 5.29 14.29
N GLY A 87 -2.52 4.68 14.57
CA GLY A 87 -1.28 4.95 13.84
C GLY A 87 -1.38 4.55 12.36
N ASN A 88 -1.97 3.39 12.07
CA ASN A 88 -2.19 2.94 10.70
C ASN A 88 -3.21 3.80 9.97
N LEU A 89 -4.29 4.20 10.63
CA LEU A 89 -5.32 5.07 10.05
C LEU A 89 -4.73 6.41 9.61
N LYS A 90 -3.93 7.06 10.47
CA LYS A 90 -3.24 8.32 10.12
C LYS A 90 -2.27 8.16 8.94
N LYS A 91 -1.60 7.01 8.81
CA LYS A 91 -0.75 6.73 7.65
C LYS A 91 -1.58 6.60 6.37
N LEU A 92 -2.67 5.82 6.42
CA LEU A 92 -3.57 5.67 5.28
C LEU A 92 -4.18 7.01 4.86
N GLU A 93 -4.62 7.84 5.79
CA GLU A 93 -5.16 9.18 5.50
C GLU A 93 -4.12 10.07 4.79
N LYS A 94 -2.86 10.03 5.26
CA LYS A 94 -1.77 10.77 4.63
C LYS A 94 -1.49 10.26 3.21
N ASP A 95 -1.42 8.95 3.04
CA ASP A 95 -1.17 8.33 1.73
C ASP A 95 -2.31 8.62 0.76
N GLN A 96 -3.57 8.53 1.20
CA GLN A 96 -4.74 8.92 0.43
C GLN A 96 -4.65 10.37 -0.03
N SER A 97 -4.32 11.30 0.89
CA SER A 97 -4.19 12.72 0.55
C SER A 97 -3.10 12.97 -0.50
N ILE A 98 -1.97 12.26 -0.42
CA ILE A 98 -0.89 12.36 -1.41
C ILE A 98 -1.36 11.84 -2.76
N LYS A 99 -2.00 10.67 -2.80
CA LYS A 99 -2.48 10.05 -4.04
C LYS A 99 -3.59 10.89 -4.69
N GLU A 100 -4.51 11.45 -3.92
CA GLU A 100 -5.55 12.35 -4.43
C GLU A 100 -4.97 13.64 -5.04
N LYS A 101 -3.95 14.23 -4.40
CA LYS A 101 -3.26 15.41 -4.94
C LYS A 101 -2.57 15.08 -6.26
N GLU A 102 -1.92 13.93 -6.34
CA GLU A 102 -1.24 13.51 -7.56
C GLU A 102 -2.22 13.18 -8.68
N ALA A 103 -3.32 12.49 -8.38
CA ALA A 103 -4.40 12.25 -9.33
C ALA A 103 -4.96 13.56 -9.89
N LYS A 104 -5.31 14.52 -9.02
CA LYS A 104 -5.79 15.86 -9.43
C LYS A 104 -4.77 16.61 -10.30
N ARG A 105 -3.46 16.45 -10.02
CA ARG A 105 -2.38 17.06 -10.81
C ARG A 105 -2.32 16.44 -12.22
N LEU A 106 -2.37 15.11 -12.30
CA LEU A 106 -2.36 14.37 -13.56
C LEU A 106 -3.61 14.67 -14.39
N ASP A 107 -4.80 14.71 -13.79
CA ASP A 107 -6.04 15.06 -14.49
C ASP A 107 -5.97 16.47 -15.09
N LYS A 108 -5.43 17.44 -14.34
CA LYS A 108 -5.21 18.79 -14.87
C LYS A 108 -4.26 18.79 -16.06
N LEU A 109 -3.17 18.03 -15.98
CA LEU A 109 -2.19 17.92 -17.06
C LEU A 109 -2.81 17.28 -18.31
N VAL A 110 -3.54 16.17 -18.15
CA VAL A 110 -4.22 15.49 -19.26
C VAL A 110 -5.25 16.41 -19.92
N ASN A 111 -6.08 17.09 -19.13
CA ASN A 111 -7.06 18.03 -19.66
C ASN A 111 -6.41 19.22 -20.37
N PHE A 112 -5.30 19.73 -19.85
CA PHE A 112 -4.52 20.78 -20.51
C PHE A 112 -3.96 20.29 -21.85
N LEU A 113 -3.34 19.10 -21.89
CA LEU A 113 -2.78 18.51 -23.10
C LEU A 113 -3.85 18.15 -24.14
N ARG A 114 -5.07 17.78 -23.73
CA ARG A 114 -6.18 17.55 -24.67
C ARG A 114 -6.66 18.83 -25.34
N LYS A 115 -6.70 19.95 -24.60
CA LYS A 115 -7.18 21.24 -25.11
C LYS A 115 -6.14 21.98 -25.95
N LYS A 116 -4.85 21.83 -25.62
CA LYS A 116 -3.78 22.63 -26.23
C LYS A 116 -3.61 22.43 -27.75
N PRO A 117 -3.73 21.22 -28.33
CA PRO A 117 -3.70 21.03 -29.78
C PRO A 117 -4.83 21.80 -30.49
N ALA A 118 -6.06 21.72 -29.97
CA ALA A 118 -7.19 22.45 -30.54
C ALA A 118 -6.99 23.98 -30.42
N GLU A 119 -6.46 24.46 -29.30
CA GLU A 119 -6.13 25.88 -29.11
C GLU A 119 -5.00 26.36 -30.04
N LEU A 120 -3.99 25.52 -30.30
CA LEU A 120 -2.91 25.83 -31.23
C LEU A 120 -3.43 25.87 -32.67
N LEU A 121 -4.27 24.91 -33.06
CA LEU A 121 -4.85 24.85 -34.41
C LEU A 121 -5.77 26.04 -34.69
N SER A 122 -6.53 26.54 -33.70
CA SER A 122 -7.39 27.72 -33.89
C SER A 122 -6.63 29.04 -33.99
N LYS A 123 -5.42 29.12 -33.40
CA LYS A 123 -4.57 30.33 -33.45
C LYS A 123 -3.71 30.42 -34.70
N ILE A 124 -3.50 29.31 -35.41
CA ILE A 124 -2.71 29.28 -36.63
C ILE A 124 -3.56 29.77 -37.80
N LYS A 125 -3.02 30.69 -38.60
CA LYS A 125 -3.58 30.99 -39.92
C LYS A 125 -3.32 29.78 -40.81
N LEU A 126 -4.32 28.91 -40.94
CA LEU A 126 -4.27 27.81 -41.89
C LEU A 126 -4.12 28.41 -43.30
N PRO A 127 -3.30 27.78 -44.16
CA PRO A 127 -2.92 28.39 -45.44
C PRO A 127 -4.05 28.35 -46.48
N ILE A 128 -5.18 27.71 -46.13
CA ILE A 128 -6.41 27.61 -46.91
C ILE A 128 -7.56 28.27 -46.14
N LYS A 129 -8.37 29.09 -46.83
CA LYS A 129 -9.55 29.73 -46.23
C LYS A 129 -10.60 28.68 -45.87
N GLY A 130 -11.15 28.78 -44.66
CA GLY A 130 -12.29 27.93 -44.23
C GLY A 130 -11.91 26.54 -43.72
N LEU A 131 -10.64 26.15 -43.75
CA LEU A 131 -10.19 24.89 -43.16
C LEU A 131 -10.29 24.96 -41.63
N SER A 132 -10.98 24.01 -41.02
CA SER A 132 -11.03 23.84 -39.57
C SER A 132 -10.84 22.37 -39.21
N VAL A 133 -10.34 22.13 -38.01
CA VAL A 133 -10.25 20.78 -37.44
C VAL A 133 -11.18 20.76 -36.23
N ASN A 134 -12.18 19.87 -36.26
CA ASN A 134 -13.15 19.74 -35.16
C ASN A 134 -12.53 18.98 -33.97
N GLU A 135 -13.23 18.95 -32.83
CA GLU A 135 -12.76 18.29 -31.60
C GLU A 135 -12.45 16.78 -31.78
N GLU A 136 -13.04 16.14 -32.80
CA GLU A 136 -12.79 14.75 -33.20
C GLU A 136 -11.62 14.58 -34.21
N MET A 137 -10.77 15.59 -34.40
CA MET A 137 -9.69 15.60 -35.40
C MET A 137 -10.15 15.50 -36.86
N GLN A 138 -11.45 15.64 -37.14
CA GLN A 138 -11.98 15.65 -38.50
C GLN A 138 -11.78 17.00 -39.16
N VAL A 139 -11.20 16.97 -40.37
CA VAL A 139 -10.97 18.17 -41.18
C VAL A 139 -12.28 18.56 -41.87
N SER A 140 -12.73 19.79 -41.60
CA SER A 140 -13.92 20.40 -42.19
C SER A 140 -13.54 21.65 -42.97
N ILE A 141 -14.33 22.00 -43.98
CA ILE A 141 -14.18 23.23 -44.76
C ILE A 141 -15.52 23.95 -44.76
N ASP A 142 -15.52 25.21 -44.31
CA ASP A 142 -16.72 26.03 -44.21
C ASP A 142 -17.86 25.33 -43.41
N GLY A 143 -17.49 24.46 -42.46
CA GLY A 143 -18.42 23.69 -41.64
C GLY A 143 -18.90 22.35 -42.23
N LEU A 144 -18.46 21.97 -43.43
CA LEU A 144 -18.74 20.66 -44.04
C LEU A 144 -17.54 19.71 -43.92
N PRO A 145 -17.76 18.44 -43.52
CA PRO A 145 -16.72 17.42 -43.60
C PRO A 145 -16.24 17.22 -45.04
N ILE A 146 -14.93 16.99 -45.25
CA ILE A 146 -14.36 16.74 -46.60
C ILE A 146 -15.07 15.59 -47.32
N ALA A 147 -15.49 14.57 -46.58
CA ALA A 147 -16.23 13.41 -47.10
C ALA A 147 -17.56 13.78 -47.77
N ASN A 148 -18.17 14.90 -47.37
CA ASN A 148 -19.47 15.36 -47.88
C ASN A 148 -19.34 16.43 -48.98
N LEU A 149 -18.12 16.79 -49.37
CA LEU A 149 -17.91 17.73 -50.47
C LEU A 149 -18.22 17.06 -51.82
N SER A 150 -18.77 17.83 -52.75
CA SER A 150 -18.94 17.37 -54.12
C SER A 150 -17.57 17.10 -54.75
N THR A 151 -17.50 16.17 -55.71
CA THR A 151 -16.22 15.78 -56.33
C THR A 151 -15.49 16.97 -56.97
N SER A 152 -16.22 17.90 -57.58
CA SER A 152 -15.65 19.13 -58.13
C SER A 152 -15.00 20.00 -57.04
N ARG A 153 -15.69 20.16 -55.89
CA ARG A 153 -15.18 20.95 -54.76
C ARG A 153 -13.98 20.28 -54.10
N GLN A 154 -13.94 18.95 -54.05
CA GLN A 154 -12.77 18.20 -53.58
C GLN A 154 -11.54 18.44 -54.46
N ILE A 155 -11.72 18.50 -55.79
CA ILE A 155 -10.63 18.79 -56.73
C ILE A 155 -10.11 20.21 -56.55
N THR A 156 -11.00 21.21 -56.55
CA THR A 156 -10.59 22.61 -56.35
C THR A 156 -9.85 22.80 -55.02
N LEU A 157 -10.35 22.17 -53.95
CA LEU A 157 -9.70 22.18 -52.64
C LEU A 157 -8.31 21.54 -52.68
N ALA A 158 -8.16 20.39 -53.33
CA ALA A 158 -6.87 19.70 -53.42
C ALA A 158 -5.83 20.58 -54.14
N ILE A 159 -6.23 21.30 -55.18
CA ILE A 159 -5.37 22.27 -55.88
C ILE A 159 -5.06 23.46 -54.96
N GLU A 160 -6.03 23.99 -54.22
CA GLU A 160 -5.79 25.08 -53.25
C GLU A 160 -4.81 24.67 -52.15
N ILE A 161 -4.91 23.44 -51.62
CA ILE A 161 -3.94 22.88 -50.67
C ILE A 161 -2.56 22.79 -51.31
N ALA A 162 -2.49 22.28 -52.55
CA ALA A 162 -1.23 22.14 -53.27
C ALA A 162 -0.57 23.50 -53.51
N ARG A 163 -1.34 24.52 -53.91
CA ARG A 163 -0.86 25.91 -54.05
C ARG A 163 -0.34 26.47 -52.73
N ALA A 164 -1.14 26.34 -51.66
CA ALA A 164 -0.81 26.80 -50.33
C ALA A 164 0.46 26.16 -49.75
N THR A 165 0.74 24.92 -50.15
CA THR A 165 1.89 24.13 -49.68
C THR A 165 3.08 24.23 -50.63
N SER A 166 2.86 24.59 -51.89
CA SER A 166 3.93 24.80 -52.85
C SER A 166 4.73 26.04 -52.45
N GLY A 167 6.01 25.82 -52.14
CA GLY A 167 6.93 26.89 -51.81
C GLY A 167 7.27 27.76 -53.03
N GLU A 168 8.39 28.48 -52.96
CA GLU A 168 8.81 29.45 -53.97
C GLU A 168 8.95 28.86 -55.40
N LEU A 169 9.17 27.55 -55.51
CA LEU A 169 9.29 26.82 -56.77
C LEU A 169 7.98 26.72 -57.58
N LYS A 170 6.81 26.97 -56.96
CA LYS A 170 5.49 26.92 -57.62
C LYS A 170 5.26 25.66 -58.48
N LEU A 171 5.77 24.51 -58.04
CA LEU A 171 5.72 23.25 -58.78
C LEU A 171 4.75 22.28 -58.10
N ILE A 172 3.81 21.73 -58.87
CA ILE A 172 2.80 20.79 -58.39
C ILE A 172 2.82 19.53 -59.27
N CYS A 173 2.98 18.36 -58.66
CA CYS A 173 2.90 17.08 -59.35
C CYS A 173 1.54 16.43 -59.12
N ILE A 174 0.86 16.05 -60.19
CA ILE A 174 -0.41 15.35 -60.19
C ILE A 174 -0.17 13.94 -60.71
N ASP A 175 -0.29 12.96 -59.81
CA ASP A 175 -0.13 11.54 -60.14
C ASP A 175 -1.48 10.87 -60.41
N ARG A 176 -1.44 9.78 -61.18
CA ARG A 176 -2.60 8.95 -61.57
C ARG A 176 -3.73 9.73 -62.22
N PHE A 177 -3.38 10.63 -63.14
CA PHE A 177 -4.36 11.44 -63.85
C PHE A 177 -5.40 10.59 -64.61
N GLU A 178 -5.04 9.36 -64.99
CA GLU A 178 -5.94 8.41 -65.65
C GLU A 178 -7.20 8.08 -64.84
N THR A 179 -7.12 8.19 -63.50
CA THR A 179 -8.21 7.81 -62.59
C THR A 179 -9.36 8.82 -62.56
N LEU A 180 -9.16 10.02 -63.10
CA LEU A 180 -10.19 11.06 -63.19
C LEU A 180 -11.07 10.81 -64.43
N ASP A 181 -12.39 10.96 -64.24
CA ASP A 181 -13.35 10.95 -65.35
C ASP A 181 -13.18 12.20 -66.26
N THR A 182 -13.80 12.17 -67.44
CA THR A 182 -13.66 13.24 -68.44
C THR A 182 -14.12 14.60 -67.92
N ASP A 183 -15.13 14.64 -67.04
CA ASP A 183 -15.67 15.89 -66.50
C ASP A 183 -14.75 16.49 -65.43
N ARG A 184 -14.18 15.66 -64.55
CA ARG A 184 -13.19 16.03 -63.54
C ARG A 184 -11.89 16.49 -64.17
N ARG A 185 -11.44 15.82 -65.25
CA ARG A 185 -10.26 16.26 -66.01
C ARG A 185 -10.45 17.67 -66.57
N LYS A 186 -11.63 17.97 -67.12
CA LYS A 186 -11.96 19.33 -67.61
C LYS A 186 -11.94 20.36 -66.49
N ILE A 187 -12.52 20.05 -65.33
CA ILE A 187 -12.52 20.94 -64.17
C ILE A 187 -11.08 21.21 -63.70
N LEU A 188 -10.24 20.17 -63.64
CA LEU A 188 -8.83 20.30 -63.27
C LEU A 188 -8.07 21.21 -64.27
N PHE A 189 -8.23 20.99 -65.58
CA PHE A 189 -7.58 21.81 -66.60
C PHE A 189 -8.07 23.26 -66.60
N ASP A 190 -9.37 23.49 -66.38
CA ASP A 190 -9.92 24.84 -66.27
C ASP A 190 -9.37 25.59 -65.05
N GLU A 191 -9.09 24.90 -63.95
CA GLU A 191 -8.43 25.50 -62.78
C GLU A 191 -6.92 25.71 -62.98
N ILE A 192 -6.22 24.76 -63.60
CA ILE A 192 -4.77 24.85 -63.86
C ILE A 192 -4.45 25.96 -64.87
N SER A 193 -5.29 26.12 -65.90
CA SER A 193 -5.07 27.11 -66.96
C SER A 193 -5.17 28.57 -66.48
N LYS A 194 -5.82 28.80 -65.34
CA LYS A 194 -5.99 30.13 -64.73
C LYS A 194 -4.82 30.51 -63.82
N ASP A 195 -3.84 29.63 -63.68
CA ASP A 195 -2.85 29.67 -62.60
C ASP A 195 -1.41 29.76 -63.12
N ASP A 196 -0.52 30.35 -62.31
CA ASP A 196 0.91 30.60 -62.66
C ASP A 196 1.84 29.52 -62.07
N PHE A 197 1.34 28.30 -61.91
CA PHE A 197 2.08 27.16 -61.35
C PHE A 197 2.49 26.18 -62.44
N GLN A 198 3.65 25.53 -62.24
CA GLN A 198 4.09 24.48 -63.15
C GLN A 198 3.55 23.14 -62.70
N TYR A 199 2.76 22.49 -63.56
CA TYR A 199 2.12 21.21 -63.28
C TYR A 199 2.81 20.07 -64.02
N PHE A 200 3.25 19.03 -63.29
CA PHE A 200 3.68 17.77 -63.86
C PHE A 200 2.58 16.74 -63.70
N ILE A 201 2.01 16.30 -64.81
CA ILE A 201 0.90 15.34 -64.81
C ILE A 201 1.45 13.99 -65.28
N SER A 202 1.38 12.96 -64.44
CA SER A 202 1.66 11.58 -64.83
C SER A 202 0.37 10.82 -65.13
N GLU A 203 0.35 10.14 -66.27
CA GLU A 203 -0.72 9.24 -66.68
C GLU A 203 -0.15 7.85 -66.99
N VAL A 204 -0.77 6.80 -66.48
CA VAL A 204 -0.41 5.42 -66.81
C VAL A 204 -1.07 5.01 -68.13
N THR A 205 -0.25 4.64 -69.12
CA THR A 205 -0.69 4.16 -70.43
C THR A 205 0.08 2.91 -70.86
N GLU A 206 -0.51 2.11 -71.75
CA GLU A 206 0.18 0.96 -72.33
C GLU A 206 1.20 1.42 -73.39
N GLY A 207 2.49 1.13 -73.19
CA GLY A 207 3.54 1.40 -74.17
C GLY A 207 4.84 1.95 -73.57
N LYS A 208 5.70 2.52 -74.43
CA LYS A 208 6.94 3.20 -74.01
C LYS A 208 6.63 4.55 -73.36
N LEU A 209 7.43 4.96 -72.37
CA LEU A 209 7.34 6.27 -71.71
C LEU A 209 7.34 7.39 -72.76
N ARG A 210 6.36 8.30 -72.66
CA ARG A 210 6.24 9.50 -73.49
C ARG A 210 6.20 10.71 -72.59
N ILE A 211 6.94 11.76 -72.97
CA ILE A 211 6.91 13.05 -72.31
C ILE A 211 6.36 14.04 -73.34
N SER A 212 5.20 14.60 -73.05
CA SER A 212 4.60 15.68 -73.81
C SER A 212 4.67 16.94 -72.96
N SER A 213 5.34 17.97 -73.46
CA SER A 213 5.28 19.30 -72.88
C SER A 213 4.21 20.10 -73.61
N THR A 214 3.27 20.67 -72.86
CA THR A 214 2.33 21.65 -73.40
C THR A 214 2.77 22.98 -72.84
N ALA A 215 3.37 23.83 -73.68
CA ALA A 215 3.61 25.22 -73.32
C ALA A 215 2.26 25.95 -73.40
N ASN A 216 1.88 26.64 -72.32
CA ASN A 216 0.86 27.68 -72.40
C ASN A 216 1.34 28.82 -73.28
#